data_AF-A0A175VSQ2-F1
#
_entry.id   AF-A0A175VSQ2-F1
#
_cell.length_a   1.000
_cell.length_b   1.000
_cell.length_c   1.000
_cell.angle_alpha   90.00
_cell.angle_beta   90.00
_cell.angle_gamma   90.00
#
_symmetry.space_group_name_H-M   'P 1'
#
loop_
_entity.id
_entity.type
_entity.pdbx_description
1 polymer ?
#
loop_
_entity_poly.entity_id
_entity_poly.type
_entity_poly.pdbx_seq_one_letter_code
_entity_poly.pdbx_strand_id
1 'polypeptide(L)'
;MPFFKSFSSIWPPFRSRALAIIALTVPVSALLLLPRVIDSYRSYLSLGPGGIPHNPLGYLIQAALRPLARRDLRADPAPYHQNGSAAAVTARYAPHGLTSFLPGPPPSQQGGINGNQDGGGDLTLPARTPPRPEVPDFVAPQRQATQSASAPMISRMQGFLRVLAERNPSLLEIKPSGLEGVWTDAVYLKVTPSSSPSRTGSSSSSRGQGPRDGEEAKVAVPEFMGMAKAEIVHVHGEGSSHVTMSLVDAEAAVTQGW
;
A
#
# COMPACT_ATOMS: atom_id res chain seq x y z
N MET A 1 -50.52 -62.16 -6.28
CA MET A 1 -49.38 -62.26 -5.34
C MET A 1 -48.25 -61.37 -5.84
N PRO A 2 -48.12 -60.09 -5.43
CA PRO A 2 -47.02 -59.25 -5.88
C PRO A 2 -45.84 -59.35 -4.91
N PHE A 3 -44.73 -59.89 -5.41
CA PHE A 3 -43.41 -59.89 -4.75
C PHE A 3 -42.84 -58.47 -4.72
N PHE A 4 -43.00 -57.75 -3.61
CA PHE A 4 -42.18 -56.57 -3.32
C PHE A 4 -40.81 -57.05 -2.80
N LYS A 5 -39.82 -57.13 -3.68
CA LYS A 5 -38.42 -57.31 -3.28
C LYS A 5 -37.94 -56.05 -2.58
N SER A 6 -37.76 -56.14 -1.28
CA SER A 6 -37.08 -55.17 -0.43
C SER A 6 -35.69 -54.86 -0.98
N PHE A 7 -35.50 -53.66 -1.54
CA PHE A 7 -34.18 -53.08 -1.76
C PHE A 7 -33.64 -52.52 -0.44
N SER A 8 -33.42 -53.40 0.55
CA SER A 8 -32.78 -53.01 1.80
C SER A 8 -31.27 -52.84 1.58
N SER A 9 -30.88 -51.57 1.48
CA SER A 9 -29.60 -50.99 1.90
C SER A 9 -28.31 -51.61 1.35
N ILE A 10 -27.94 -51.25 0.13
CA ILE A 10 -26.57 -51.38 -0.40
C ILE A 10 -25.74 -50.13 0.01
N TRP A 11 -25.75 -49.77 1.29
CA TRP A 11 -24.90 -48.68 1.81
C TRP A 11 -23.85 -49.31 2.73
N PRO A 12 -22.65 -49.63 2.22
CA PRO A 12 -21.66 -50.40 2.97
C PRO A 12 -21.02 -49.56 4.09
N PRO A 13 -20.48 -50.20 5.14
CA PRO A 13 -19.99 -49.58 6.40
C PRO A 13 -18.77 -48.66 6.26
N PHE A 14 -18.35 -48.32 5.04
CA PHE A 14 -17.22 -47.44 4.80
C PHE A 14 -17.49 -45.99 5.24
N ARG A 15 -18.74 -45.53 5.24
CA ARG A 15 -19.08 -44.15 5.63
C ARG A 15 -18.81 -43.86 7.11
N SER A 16 -19.05 -44.81 8.01
CA SER A 16 -18.89 -44.61 9.46
C SER A 16 -17.42 -44.50 9.89
N ARG A 17 -16.52 -45.27 9.29
CA ARG A 17 -15.07 -45.13 9.56
C ARG A 17 -14.49 -43.84 8.99
N ALA A 18 -14.88 -43.47 7.77
CA ALA A 18 -14.42 -42.22 7.15
C ALA A 18 -14.83 -40.99 7.97
N LEU A 19 -16.08 -40.93 8.43
CA LEU A 19 -16.57 -39.84 9.29
C LEU A 19 -15.83 -39.80 10.63
N ALA A 20 -15.56 -40.94 11.26
CA ALA A 20 -14.81 -40.98 12.53
C ALA A 20 -13.36 -40.49 12.37
N ILE A 21 -12.69 -40.87 11.28
CA ILE A 21 -11.32 -40.40 10.98
C ILE A 21 -11.32 -38.87 10.72
N ILE A 22 -12.27 -38.36 9.92
CA ILE A 22 -12.42 -36.92 9.66
C ILE A 22 -12.72 -36.16 10.97
N ALA A 23 -13.61 -36.70 11.81
CA ALA A 23 -14.00 -36.08 13.06
C ALA A 23 -12.83 -35.98 14.07
N LEU A 24 -11.85 -36.87 14.01
CA LEU A 24 -10.66 -36.82 14.87
C LEU A 24 -9.52 -35.97 14.27
N THR A 25 -9.32 -36.00 12.95
CA THR A 25 -8.20 -35.29 12.31
C THR A 25 -8.36 -33.77 12.35
N VAL A 26 -9.59 -33.26 12.19
CA VAL A 26 -9.89 -31.82 12.25
C VAL A 26 -9.53 -31.20 13.60
N PRO A 27 -10.01 -31.70 14.77
CA PRO A 27 -9.67 -31.11 16.06
C PRO A 27 -8.18 -31.25 16.41
N VAL A 28 -7.54 -32.36 16.07
CA VAL A 28 -6.09 -32.52 16.29
C VAL A 28 -5.31 -31.48 15.46
N SER A 29 -5.65 -31.33 14.18
CA SER A 29 -5.02 -30.33 13.31
C SER A 29 -5.27 -28.90 13.80
N ALA A 30 -6.50 -28.59 14.21
CA ALA A 30 -6.85 -27.30 14.78
C ALA A 30 -6.05 -27.00 16.06
N LEU A 31 -5.90 -27.99 16.95
CA LEU A 31 -5.13 -27.84 18.19
C LEU A 31 -3.63 -27.61 17.92
N LEU A 32 -3.06 -28.30 16.92
CA LEU A 32 -1.66 -28.14 16.52
C LEU A 32 -1.39 -26.80 15.82
N LEU A 33 -2.38 -26.24 15.13
CA LEU A 33 -2.26 -24.95 14.45
C LEU A 33 -2.62 -23.76 15.34
N LEU A 34 -3.34 -24.00 16.44
CA LEU A 34 -3.84 -22.94 17.33
C LEU A 34 -2.73 -21.98 17.82
N PRO A 35 -1.56 -22.44 18.29
CA PRO A 35 -0.49 -21.53 18.71
C PRO A 35 -0.04 -20.60 17.57
N ARG A 36 0.12 -21.15 16.35
CA ARG A 36 0.51 -20.36 15.17
C ARG A 36 -0.55 -19.34 14.78
N VAL A 37 -1.83 -19.69 14.91
CA VAL A 37 -2.95 -18.76 14.67
C VAL A 37 -2.97 -17.65 15.73
N ILE A 38 -2.73 -17.99 17.00
CA ILE A 38 -2.66 -17.02 18.10
C ILE A 38 -1.48 -16.06 17.88
N ASP A 39 -0.31 -16.57 17.54
CA ASP A 39 0.88 -15.74 17.31
C ASP A 39 0.70 -14.86 16.06
N SER A 40 0.11 -15.38 14.99
CA SER A 40 -0.24 -14.59 13.81
C SER A 40 -1.26 -13.50 14.14
N TYR A 41 -2.27 -13.81 14.98
CA TYR A 41 -3.25 -12.83 15.42
C TYR A 41 -2.62 -11.74 16.33
N ARG A 42 -1.72 -12.12 17.23
CA ARG A 42 -0.96 -11.16 18.04
C ARG A 42 -0.07 -10.27 17.19
N SER A 43 0.59 -10.85 16.17
CA SER A 43 1.37 -10.10 15.20
C SER A 43 0.49 -9.09 14.44
N TYR A 44 -0.70 -9.51 14.00
CA TYR A 44 -1.68 -8.60 13.39
C TYR A 44 -2.06 -7.45 14.34
N LEU A 45 -2.34 -7.75 15.61
CA LEU A 45 -2.66 -6.71 16.59
C LEU A 45 -1.46 -5.79 16.85
N SER A 46 -0.24 -6.30 16.84
CA SER A 46 0.98 -5.53 17.11
C SER A 46 1.26 -4.44 16.09
N LEU A 47 0.74 -4.59 14.85
CA LEU A 47 0.83 -3.56 13.82
C LEU A 47 -0.09 -2.36 14.07
N GLY A 48 -1.04 -2.48 15.00
CA GLY A 48 -2.03 -1.45 15.28
C GLY A 48 -3.15 -1.33 14.24
N PRO A 49 -4.05 -0.35 14.38
CA PRO A 49 -5.13 -0.10 13.43
C PRO A 49 -4.61 0.35 12.05
N GLY A 50 -5.24 -0.08 10.96
CA GLY A 50 -4.90 0.40 9.59
C GLY A 50 -5.88 -0.11 8.53
N GLY A 51 -6.90 0.70 8.22
CA GLY A 51 -7.90 0.47 7.16
C GLY A 51 -8.93 -0.63 7.43
N ILE A 52 -8.60 -1.66 8.21
CA ILE A 52 -9.51 -2.75 8.58
C ILE A 52 -9.68 -2.86 10.11
N PRO A 53 -10.76 -3.51 10.60
CA PRO A 53 -11.04 -3.59 12.04
C PRO A 53 -9.90 -4.21 12.86
N HIS A 54 -9.41 -3.52 13.87
CA HIS A 54 -8.34 -4.00 14.75
C HIS A 54 -8.86 -4.99 15.81
N ASN A 55 -9.44 -6.10 15.35
CA ASN A 55 -10.10 -7.11 16.18
C ASN A 55 -10.10 -8.47 15.43
N PRO A 56 -10.66 -9.55 16.01
CA PRO A 56 -10.68 -10.86 15.34
C PRO A 56 -11.36 -10.85 13.97
N LEU A 57 -12.39 -10.01 13.76
CA LEU A 57 -13.06 -9.92 12.47
C LEU A 57 -12.12 -9.37 11.39
N GLY A 58 -11.37 -8.32 11.67
CA GLY A 58 -10.38 -7.81 10.69
C GLY A 58 -9.26 -8.81 10.42
N TYR A 59 -8.82 -9.57 11.44
CA TYR A 59 -7.87 -10.67 11.23
C TYR A 59 -8.41 -11.73 10.26
N LEU A 60 -9.69 -12.07 10.34
CA LEU A 60 -10.33 -12.99 9.40
C LEU A 60 -10.46 -12.39 8.01
N ILE A 61 -10.80 -11.11 7.90
CA ILE A 61 -10.88 -10.40 6.61
C ILE A 61 -9.52 -10.42 5.91
N GLN A 62 -8.45 -10.00 6.61
CA GLN A 62 -7.12 -10.03 5.99
C GLN A 62 -6.72 -11.45 5.62
N ALA A 63 -7.01 -12.46 6.46
CA ALA A 63 -6.71 -13.86 6.16
C ALA A 63 -7.43 -14.36 4.90
N ALA A 64 -8.69 -13.96 4.70
CA ALA A 64 -9.48 -14.29 3.52
C ALA A 64 -8.95 -13.61 2.24
N LEU A 65 -8.32 -12.44 2.37
CA LEU A 65 -7.73 -11.70 1.25
C LEU A 65 -6.33 -12.20 0.87
N ARG A 66 -5.61 -12.88 1.76
CA ARG A 66 -4.23 -13.35 1.52
C ARG A 66 -4.03 -14.11 0.21
N PRO A 67 -4.94 -14.98 -0.28
CA PRO A 67 -4.76 -15.67 -1.55
C PRO A 67 -4.71 -14.73 -2.77
N LEU A 68 -5.28 -13.54 -2.66
CA LEU A 68 -5.30 -12.52 -3.72
C LEU A 68 -4.17 -11.50 -3.58
N ALA A 69 -3.48 -11.50 -2.43
CA ALA A 69 -2.45 -10.54 -2.12
C ALA A 69 -1.08 -10.97 -2.66
N ARG A 70 -0.27 -9.97 -2.99
CA ARG A 70 1.12 -10.17 -3.37
C ARG A 70 1.96 -10.37 -2.10
N ARG A 71 2.66 -11.50 -2.03
CA ARG A 71 3.50 -11.85 -0.87
C ARG A 71 4.88 -11.22 -0.91
N ASP A 72 5.46 -11.11 -2.10
CA ASP A 72 6.78 -10.52 -2.28
C ASP A 72 6.68 -9.12 -2.89
N LEU A 73 6.84 -8.12 -2.01
CA LEU A 73 6.89 -6.70 -2.35
C LEU A 73 8.30 -6.25 -2.74
N ARG A 74 9.31 -7.11 -2.60
CA ARG A 74 10.74 -6.82 -2.83
C ARG A 74 11.28 -7.37 -4.13
N ALA A 75 10.46 -8.06 -4.92
CA ALA A 75 10.90 -8.74 -6.14
C ALA A 75 11.42 -7.74 -7.18
N ASP A 76 12.61 -8.03 -7.70
CA ASP A 76 13.32 -7.37 -8.80
C ASP A 76 13.45 -8.40 -9.96
N PRO A 77 13.06 -8.06 -11.21
CA PRO A 77 12.52 -6.78 -11.65
C PRO A 77 11.09 -6.57 -11.18
N ALA A 78 10.70 -5.30 -11.09
CA ALA A 78 9.34 -4.94 -10.76
C ALA A 78 8.34 -5.56 -11.77
N PRO A 79 7.12 -5.96 -11.37
CA PRO A 79 6.20 -6.71 -12.24
C PRO A 79 5.81 -6.00 -13.52
N TYR A 80 5.87 -4.67 -13.54
CA TYR A 80 5.58 -3.88 -14.74
C TYR A 80 6.66 -4.01 -15.82
N HIS A 81 7.73 -4.76 -15.59
CA HIS A 81 8.67 -5.19 -16.63
C HIS A 81 8.30 -6.54 -17.29
N GLN A 82 7.28 -7.25 -16.79
CA GLN A 82 6.95 -8.58 -17.30
C GLN A 82 6.38 -8.53 -18.73
N ASN A 83 6.96 -9.36 -19.60
CA ASN A 83 6.68 -9.44 -21.04
C ASN A 83 5.19 -9.42 -21.36
N GLY A 84 4.79 -8.52 -22.26
CA GLY A 84 3.42 -8.39 -22.79
C GLY A 84 2.49 -7.46 -22.01
N SER A 85 2.76 -7.20 -20.71
CA SER A 85 1.93 -6.30 -19.90
C SER A 85 2.56 -4.93 -19.65
N ALA A 86 3.88 -4.80 -19.82
CA ALA A 86 4.64 -3.60 -19.49
C ALA A 86 4.08 -2.31 -20.10
N ALA A 87 3.83 -2.31 -21.42
CA ALA A 87 3.30 -1.13 -22.11
C ALA A 87 1.91 -0.71 -21.61
N ALA A 88 1.04 -1.68 -21.33
CA ALA A 88 -0.30 -1.40 -20.81
C ALA A 88 -0.25 -0.89 -19.36
N VAL A 89 0.70 -1.37 -18.55
CA VAL A 89 0.89 -0.90 -17.18
C VAL A 89 1.50 0.51 -17.19
N THR A 90 2.60 0.74 -17.91
CA THR A 90 3.26 2.06 -17.97
C THR A 90 2.36 3.14 -18.57
N ALA A 91 1.50 2.79 -19.54
CA ALA A 91 0.52 3.71 -20.12
C ALA A 91 -0.46 4.27 -19.08
N ARG A 92 -0.81 3.51 -18.02
CA ARG A 92 -1.69 3.99 -16.94
C ARG A 92 -1.06 5.09 -16.09
N TYR A 93 0.26 5.19 -16.10
CA TYR A 93 1.03 6.17 -15.34
C TYR A 93 1.62 7.26 -16.26
N ALA A 94 1.23 7.31 -17.53
CA ALA A 94 1.67 8.35 -18.45
C ALA A 94 1.20 9.75 -18.00
N PRO A 95 1.94 10.83 -18.37
CA PRO A 95 3.19 10.81 -19.13
C PRO A 95 4.44 10.58 -18.26
N HIS A 96 4.32 10.66 -16.93
CA HIS A 96 5.47 10.77 -16.02
C HIS A 96 5.81 9.50 -15.24
N GLY A 97 5.13 8.38 -15.49
CA GLY A 97 5.38 7.11 -14.80
C GLY A 97 6.80 6.58 -15.00
N LEU A 98 7.46 6.96 -16.10
CA LEU A 98 8.86 6.62 -16.40
C LEU A 98 9.82 7.81 -16.23
N THR A 99 9.34 8.93 -15.69
CA THR A 99 10.18 10.08 -15.34
C THR A 99 10.72 9.87 -13.93
N SER A 100 12.04 9.94 -13.77
CA SER A 100 12.65 9.97 -12.45
C SER A 100 12.58 11.38 -11.89
N PHE A 101 12.12 11.50 -10.65
CA PHE A 101 12.09 12.73 -9.86
C PHE A 101 13.11 12.67 -8.71
N LEU A 102 13.72 11.50 -8.48
CA LEU A 102 14.87 11.39 -7.58
C LEU A 102 16.09 12.06 -8.22
N PRO A 103 16.84 12.88 -7.47
CA PRO A 103 18.10 13.43 -7.93
C PRO A 103 19.09 12.32 -8.25
N GLY A 104 19.76 12.43 -9.41
CA GLY A 104 20.81 11.48 -9.80
C GLY A 104 22.09 11.65 -8.97
N PRO A 105 23.01 10.66 -9.00
CA PRO A 105 24.29 10.73 -8.30
C PRO A 105 25.00 12.04 -8.59
N PRO A 106 25.38 12.83 -7.57
CA PRO A 106 26.26 13.95 -7.79
C PRO A 106 27.54 13.42 -8.43
N PRO A 107 28.17 14.17 -9.34
CA PRO A 107 29.45 13.78 -9.90
C PRO A 107 30.47 13.59 -8.77
N SER A 108 30.72 12.33 -8.42
CA SER A 108 31.80 11.81 -7.56
C SER A 108 32.20 12.70 -6.39
N GLN A 109 31.48 12.65 -5.26
CA GLN A 109 32.06 12.97 -3.96
C GLN A 109 31.79 11.85 -2.96
N GLN A 110 32.83 11.03 -2.80
CA GLN A 110 32.93 9.88 -1.94
C GLN A 110 33.18 10.38 -0.51
N GLY A 111 32.17 10.44 0.37
CA GLY A 111 32.43 10.85 1.75
C GLY A 111 31.23 10.97 2.68
N GLY A 112 30.96 9.90 3.42
CA GLY A 112 30.69 9.94 4.87
C GLY A 112 29.45 10.68 5.38
N ILE A 113 28.47 9.88 5.81
CA ILE A 113 27.40 10.23 6.76
C ILE A 113 27.96 10.89 8.03
N ASN A 114 27.98 12.22 8.09
CA ASN A 114 28.15 12.98 9.32
C ASN A 114 27.36 14.28 9.25
N GLY A 115 26.41 14.43 10.17
CA GLY A 115 26.14 15.69 10.84
C GLY A 115 25.49 16.80 10.00
N ASN A 116 24.18 16.93 10.19
CA ASN A 116 23.48 18.20 10.40
C ASN A 116 24.08 19.44 9.70
N GLN A 117 23.85 19.59 8.41
CA GLN A 117 24.06 20.86 7.70
C GLN A 117 22.92 21.08 6.71
N ASP A 118 22.15 22.11 7.02
CA ASP A 118 21.20 22.75 6.12
C ASP A 118 21.97 23.24 4.88
N GLY A 119 21.60 22.76 3.69
CA GLY A 119 22.11 23.28 2.42
C GLY A 119 22.71 22.23 1.49
N GLY A 120 21.89 21.66 0.61
CA GLY A 120 22.36 21.07 -0.65
C GLY A 120 23.17 19.78 -0.57
N GLY A 121 22.98 18.96 0.47
CA GLY A 121 23.54 17.60 0.53
C GLY A 121 23.06 16.74 -0.64
N ASP A 122 23.86 15.74 -1.01
CA ASP A 122 23.53 14.71 -2.00
C ASP A 122 22.08 14.22 -1.80
N LEU A 123 21.20 14.64 -2.71
CA LEU A 123 19.79 14.29 -2.67
C LEU A 123 19.52 12.95 -3.36
N THR A 124 20.56 12.21 -3.78
CA THR A 124 20.34 10.83 -4.20
C THR A 124 19.72 10.04 -3.08
N LEU A 125 18.85 9.12 -3.45
CA LEU A 125 18.47 8.05 -2.56
C LEU A 125 19.73 7.21 -2.31
N PRO A 126 20.20 7.08 -1.05
CA PRO A 126 21.36 6.27 -0.73
C PRO A 126 20.93 4.81 -0.54
N ALA A 127 21.83 3.87 -0.86
CA ALA A 127 21.60 2.47 -0.58
C ALA A 127 21.35 2.24 0.92
N ARG A 128 20.29 1.50 1.26
CA ARG A 128 19.95 1.18 2.64
C ARG A 128 20.99 0.24 3.24
N THR A 129 21.44 0.53 4.46
CA THR A 129 22.28 -0.41 5.21
C THR A 129 21.48 -1.67 5.55
N PRO A 130 21.94 -2.88 5.20
CA PRO A 130 21.24 -4.12 5.52
C PRO A 130 21.21 -4.38 7.04
N PRO A 131 20.23 -5.17 7.55
CA PRO A 131 19.20 -5.87 6.78
C PRO A 131 18.01 -4.96 6.41
N ARG A 132 17.16 -5.43 5.47
CA ARG A 132 15.84 -4.82 5.27
C ARG A 132 14.92 -5.14 6.47
N PRO A 133 13.93 -4.30 6.78
CA PRO A 133 13.00 -4.52 7.85
C PRO A 133 12.07 -5.66 7.47
N GLU A 134 11.59 -6.38 8.47
CA GLU A 134 10.62 -7.43 8.28
C GLU A 134 9.25 -6.81 8.04
N VAL A 135 8.55 -7.29 7.02
CA VAL A 135 7.19 -6.87 6.68
C VAL A 135 6.35 -8.13 6.73
N PRO A 136 5.44 -8.28 7.72
CA PRO A 136 4.59 -9.46 7.81
C PRO A 136 3.69 -9.64 6.58
N ASP A 137 3.37 -10.89 6.24
CA ASP A 137 2.53 -11.28 5.08
C ASP A 137 1.02 -11.03 5.30
N PHE A 138 0.68 -9.85 5.84
CA PHE A 138 -0.70 -9.40 5.99
C PHE A 138 -1.11 -8.55 4.80
N VAL A 139 -2.35 -8.70 4.35
CA VAL A 139 -2.90 -7.87 3.27
C VAL A 139 -3.08 -6.43 3.73
N ALA A 140 -3.57 -6.28 4.96
CA ALA A 140 -3.66 -5.02 5.68
C ALA A 140 -3.60 -5.33 7.20
N PRO A 141 -3.01 -4.44 8.01
CA PRO A 141 -2.22 -3.29 7.59
C PRO A 141 -0.88 -3.71 6.98
N GLN A 142 -0.37 -2.96 5.99
CA GLN A 142 0.96 -3.16 5.43
C GLN A 142 1.96 -2.28 6.18
N ARG A 143 2.73 -2.86 7.10
CA ARG A 143 3.67 -2.14 7.96
C ARG A 143 4.92 -2.98 8.22
N GLN A 144 6.02 -2.31 8.53
CA GLN A 144 7.20 -3.02 9.02
C GLN A 144 7.02 -3.44 10.48
N ALA A 145 7.50 -4.63 10.84
CA ALA A 145 7.52 -5.14 12.20
C ALA A 145 8.86 -4.93 12.92
N THR A 146 9.91 -4.59 12.17
CA THR A 146 11.26 -4.30 12.72
C THR A 146 11.78 -2.97 12.20
N GLN A 147 12.85 -2.47 12.84
CA GLN A 147 13.47 -1.17 12.54
C GLN A 147 12.53 0.03 12.71
N SER A 148 11.65 -0.01 13.71
CA SER A 148 10.80 1.12 14.05
C SER A 148 11.64 2.37 14.35
N ALA A 149 11.21 3.50 13.82
CA ALA A 149 11.87 4.77 14.07
C ALA A 149 11.66 5.23 15.52
N SER A 150 12.60 6.03 16.03
CA SER A 150 12.44 6.67 17.33
C SER A 150 11.35 7.76 17.27
N ALA A 151 10.73 8.08 18.42
CA ALA A 151 9.73 9.15 18.48
C ALA A 151 10.24 10.50 17.92
N PRO A 152 11.49 10.95 18.21
CA PRO A 152 12.02 12.16 17.58
C PRO A 152 12.13 12.07 16.05
N MET A 153 12.47 10.90 15.50
CA MET A 153 12.52 10.70 14.06
C MET A 153 11.12 10.76 13.44
N ILE A 154 10.13 10.10 14.05
CA ILE A 154 8.73 10.16 13.61
C ILE A 154 8.24 11.61 13.61
N SER A 155 8.51 12.37 14.68
CA SER A 155 8.19 13.80 14.75
C SER A 155 8.89 14.60 13.66
N ARG A 156 10.14 14.28 13.32
CA ARG A 156 10.87 14.92 12.22
C ARG A 156 10.23 14.62 10.86
N MET A 157 9.84 13.37 10.62
CA MET A 157 9.17 12.96 9.37
C MET A 157 7.82 13.66 9.22
N GLN A 158 7.00 13.66 10.27
CA GLN A 158 5.70 14.36 10.28
C GLN A 158 5.88 15.88 10.14
N GLY A 159 6.87 16.45 10.83
CA GLY A 159 7.22 17.86 10.71
C GLY A 159 7.64 18.25 9.29
N PHE A 160 8.43 17.39 8.61
CA PHE A 160 8.79 17.59 7.22
C PHE A 160 7.56 17.64 6.30
N LEU A 161 6.60 16.72 6.48
CA LEU A 161 5.35 16.74 5.71
C LEU A 161 4.52 18.01 5.93
N ARG A 162 4.47 18.51 7.17
CA ARG A 162 3.82 19.79 7.51
C ARG A 162 4.47 20.96 6.79
N VAL A 163 5.78 21.08 6.91
CA VAL A 163 6.55 22.13 6.21
C VAL A 163 6.39 22.02 4.70
N LEU A 164 6.35 20.81 4.14
CA LEU A 164 6.14 20.59 2.71
C LEU A 164 4.78 21.12 2.25
N ALA A 165 3.70 20.83 2.99
CA ALA A 165 2.37 21.33 2.67
C ALA A 165 2.26 22.85 2.86
N GLU A 166 2.82 23.40 3.93
CA GLU A 166 2.86 24.84 4.21
C GLU A 166 3.60 25.65 3.13
N ARG A 167 4.65 25.07 2.54
CA ARG A 167 5.41 25.69 1.44
C ARG A 167 4.73 25.60 0.08
N ASN A 168 3.75 24.71 -0.07
CA ASN A 168 3.07 24.47 -1.35
C ASN A 168 1.54 24.54 -1.17
N PRO A 169 0.99 25.63 -0.60
CA PRO A 169 -0.41 25.68 -0.18
C PRO A 169 -1.39 25.66 -1.35
N SER A 170 -0.96 26.01 -2.56
CA SER A 170 -1.79 25.91 -3.77
C SER A 170 -1.90 24.48 -4.30
N LEU A 171 -0.99 23.57 -3.90
CA LEU A 171 -0.90 22.21 -4.43
C LEU A 171 -1.19 21.14 -3.38
N LEU A 172 -0.84 21.39 -2.12
CA LEU A 172 -0.84 20.38 -1.07
C LEU A 172 -1.75 20.76 0.09
N GLU A 173 -2.36 19.76 0.70
CA GLU A 173 -3.09 19.88 1.96
C GLU A 173 -2.75 18.72 2.89
N ILE A 174 -2.91 18.95 4.20
CA ILE A 174 -2.86 17.90 5.21
C ILE A 174 -4.27 17.64 5.72
N LYS A 175 -4.64 16.36 5.74
CA LYS A 175 -5.88 15.88 6.34
C LYS A 175 -5.66 14.44 6.83
N PRO A 176 -6.57 13.89 7.65
CA PRO A 176 -6.46 12.51 8.07
C PRO A 176 -6.43 11.56 6.86
N SER A 177 -5.58 10.54 6.92
CA SER A 177 -5.42 9.52 5.90
C SER A 177 -6.74 8.79 5.65
N GLY A 178 -7.06 8.59 4.38
CA GLY A 178 -8.22 7.86 3.92
C GLY A 178 -8.00 6.35 3.96
N LEU A 179 -6.73 5.93 3.99
CA LEU A 179 -6.32 4.53 4.03
C LEU A 179 -6.04 4.05 5.46
N GLU A 180 -5.41 4.89 6.29
CA GLU A 180 -5.06 4.54 7.67
C GLU A 180 -6.13 4.97 8.69
N GLY A 181 -6.97 5.94 8.34
CA GLY A 181 -8.01 6.49 9.20
C GLY A 181 -7.59 7.73 9.98
N VAL A 182 -8.44 8.13 10.95
CA VAL A 182 -8.39 9.46 11.60
C VAL A 182 -7.16 9.75 12.46
N TRP A 183 -6.31 8.76 12.71
CA TRP A 183 -5.17 8.86 13.63
C TRP A 183 -3.84 9.18 12.93
N THR A 184 -3.84 9.18 11.60
CA THR A 184 -2.65 9.39 10.79
C THR A 184 -2.89 10.57 9.87
N ASP A 185 -2.13 11.65 10.04
CA ASP A 185 -2.12 12.75 9.07
C ASP A 185 -1.44 12.29 7.79
N ALA A 186 -1.99 12.68 6.64
CA ALA A 186 -1.42 12.43 5.33
C ALA A 186 -1.40 13.71 4.50
N VAL A 187 -0.45 13.77 3.56
CA VAL A 187 -0.38 14.83 2.56
C VAL A 187 -1.17 14.39 1.34
N TYR A 188 -2.00 15.30 0.84
CA TYR A 188 -2.79 15.11 -0.36
C TYR A 188 -2.46 16.18 -1.40
N LEU A 189 -2.62 15.84 -2.67
CA LEU A 189 -2.79 16.86 -3.71
C LEU A 189 -4.16 17.52 -3.54
N LYS A 190 -4.19 18.84 -3.60
CA LYS A 190 -5.41 19.61 -3.75
C LYS A 190 -5.92 19.41 -5.18
N VAL A 191 -7.01 18.66 -5.26
CA VAL A 191 -7.68 18.34 -6.53
C VAL A 191 -9.03 19.03 -6.57
N THR A 192 -9.40 19.57 -7.73
CA THR A 192 -10.75 20.11 -7.90
C THR A 192 -11.74 18.95 -7.90
N PRO A 193 -12.87 19.02 -7.16
CA PRO A 193 -13.93 18.03 -7.29
C PRO A 193 -14.31 17.93 -8.77
N SER A 194 -14.30 16.72 -9.31
CA SER A 194 -14.77 16.49 -10.67
C SER A 194 -16.18 17.08 -10.79
N SER A 195 -16.34 18.08 -11.64
CA SER A 195 -17.67 18.55 -12.00
C SER A 195 -18.43 17.32 -12.50
N SER A 196 -19.47 16.92 -11.76
CA SER A 196 -20.37 15.83 -12.17
C SER A 196 -20.73 16.01 -13.64
N PRO A 197 -20.80 14.93 -14.43
CA PRO A 197 -21.00 15.05 -15.87
C PRO A 197 -22.34 15.72 -16.14
N SER A 198 -22.31 17.04 -16.40
CA SER A 198 -23.47 17.80 -16.80
C SER A 198 -23.84 17.32 -18.20
N ARG A 199 -24.96 16.59 -18.27
CA ARG A 199 -25.64 16.16 -19.50
C ARG A 199 -25.53 17.21 -20.61
N THR A 200 -24.87 16.80 -21.69
CA THR A 200 -25.20 17.12 -23.09
C THR A 200 -25.90 18.46 -23.34
N GLY A 201 -25.16 19.47 -23.79
CA GLY A 201 -25.79 20.70 -24.27
C GLY A 201 -24.82 21.74 -24.81
N SER A 202 -24.72 21.79 -26.14
CA SER A 202 -24.28 22.91 -26.99
C SER A 202 -22.88 23.50 -26.80
N SER A 203 -22.04 23.15 -27.78
CA SER A 203 -20.86 23.86 -28.25
C SER A 203 -21.06 25.38 -28.33
N SER A 204 -20.29 26.13 -27.56
CA SER A 204 -19.94 27.51 -27.91
C SER A 204 -18.43 27.64 -27.88
N SER A 205 -17.86 27.99 -29.02
CA SER A 205 -16.41 28.14 -29.19
C SER A 205 -15.98 29.44 -28.52
N SER A 206 -15.44 29.38 -27.30
CA SER A 206 -14.83 30.54 -26.67
C SER A 206 -13.33 30.52 -26.94
N ARG A 207 -12.90 31.54 -27.70
CA ARG A 207 -11.52 31.81 -28.07
C ARG A 207 -10.99 32.82 -27.06
N GLY A 208 -9.99 32.41 -26.30
CA GLY A 208 -9.12 33.30 -25.52
C GLY A 208 -9.40 33.33 -24.02
N GLN A 209 -8.39 32.99 -23.23
CA GLN A 209 -7.49 33.94 -22.55
C GLN A 209 -6.47 33.10 -21.76
N GLY A 210 -5.20 33.51 -21.80
CA GLY A 210 -4.16 32.88 -20.98
C GLY A 210 -4.47 33.02 -19.48
N PRO A 211 -3.84 32.21 -18.62
CA PRO A 211 -4.13 32.17 -17.19
C PRO A 211 -3.94 33.57 -16.60
N ARG A 212 -4.95 34.06 -15.87
CA ARG A 212 -4.84 35.31 -15.12
C ARG A 212 -4.07 35.02 -13.82
N ASP A 213 -3.22 35.97 -13.43
CA ASP A 213 -2.45 35.91 -12.20
C ASP A 213 -3.37 35.61 -11.00
N GLY A 214 -3.09 34.50 -10.30
CA GLY A 214 -3.86 34.04 -9.15
C GLY A 214 -4.81 32.87 -9.40
N GLU A 215 -4.89 32.33 -10.63
CA GLU A 215 -5.64 31.10 -10.87
C GLU A 215 -4.91 29.88 -10.28
N GLU A 216 -5.45 29.33 -9.19
CA GLU A 216 -4.97 28.10 -8.57
C GLU A 216 -4.77 27.01 -9.64
N ALA A 217 -3.61 26.35 -9.65
CA ALA A 217 -3.33 25.25 -10.56
C ALA A 217 -4.27 24.08 -10.24
N LYS A 218 -5.38 24.00 -10.97
CA LYS A 218 -6.44 22.99 -10.78
C LYS A 218 -6.05 21.68 -11.45
N VAL A 219 -5.53 20.73 -10.67
CA VAL A 219 -5.17 19.39 -11.16
C VAL A 219 -6.33 18.43 -10.89
N ALA A 220 -6.85 17.77 -11.92
CA ALA A 220 -7.80 16.67 -11.74
C ALA A 220 -7.07 15.47 -11.11
N VAL A 221 -7.72 14.72 -10.21
CA VAL A 221 -7.13 13.49 -9.64
C VAL A 221 -6.72 12.57 -10.79
N PRO A 222 -5.43 12.22 -10.92
CA PRO A 222 -5.01 11.25 -11.92
C PRO A 222 -5.68 9.90 -11.67
N GLU A 223 -6.15 9.22 -12.72
CA GLU A 223 -6.87 7.95 -12.60
C GLU A 223 -6.08 6.89 -11.79
N PHE A 224 -4.75 6.87 -11.96
CA PHE A 224 -3.87 5.96 -11.24
C PHE A 224 -3.86 6.17 -9.71
N MET A 225 -4.29 7.33 -9.21
CA MET A 225 -4.41 7.57 -7.77
C MET A 225 -5.67 6.93 -7.16
N GLY A 226 -6.56 6.35 -7.99
CA GLY A 226 -7.64 5.43 -7.61
C GLY A 226 -8.16 5.53 -6.18
N MET A 227 -7.86 4.50 -5.36
CA MET A 227 -8.32 4.39 -3.97
C MET A 227 -7.64 5.38 -3.01
N ALA A 228 -6.43 5.85 -3.32
CA ALA A 228 -5.71 6.82 -2.52
C ALA A 228 -6.38 8.21 -2.58
N LYS A 229 -7.24 8.48 -3.58
CA LYS A 229 -7.98 9.75 -3.72
C LYS A 229 -7.06 10.98 -3.57
N ALA A 230 -5.90 10.90 -4.22
CA ALA A 230 -4.83 11.89 -4.18
C ALA A 230 -4.01 11.98 -2.88
N GLU A 231 -4.12 11.01 -1.97
CA GLU A 231 -3.16 10.83 -0.88
C GLU A 231 -1.79 10.46 -1.47
N ILE A 232 -0.77 11.26 -1.18
CA ILE A 232 0.57 11.06 -1.75
C ILE A 232 1.58 10.52 -0.75
N VAL A 233 1.44 10.83 0.54
CA VAL A 233 2.32 10.30 1.58
C VAL A 233 1.72 10.39 2.99
N HIS A 234 1.99 9.38 3.81
CA HIS A 234 1.76 9.41 5.26
C HIS A 234 2.85 8.67 6.02
N VAL A 235 2.98 8.96 7.32
CA VAL A 235 3.95 8.33 8.23
C VAL A 235 3.19 7.51 9.27
N HIS A 236 3.50 6.23 9.36
CA HIS A 236 2.91 5.34 10.37
C HIS A 236 3.54 5.54 11.75
N GLY A 237 2.88 5.02 12.79
CA GLY A 237 3.33 5.15 14.18
C GLY A 237 4.68 4.49 14.48
N GLU A 238 5.08 3.51 13.68
CA GLU A 238 6.41 2.88 13.74
C GLU A 238 7.45 3.55 12.82
N GLY A 239 7.08 4.61 12.10
CA GLY A 239 7.99 5.39 11.25
C GLY A 239 8.21 4.83 9.84
N SER A 240 7.47 3.80 9.43
CA SER A 240 7.37 3.48 8.00
C SER A 240 6.50 4.53 7.28
N SER A 241 6.53 4.59 5.96
CA SER A 241 5.72 5.52 5.19
C SER A 241 5.26 4.90 3.88
N HIS A 242 3.99 5.11 3.53
CA HIS A 242 3.54 4.91 2.17
C HIS A 242 3.76 6.20 1.40
N VAL A 243 4.36 6.08 0.21
CA VAL A 243 4.69 7.22 -0.66
C VAL A 243 4.30 6.87 -2.09
N THR A 244 3.62 7.79 -2.77
CA THR A 244 3.38 7.68 -4.21
C THR A 244 4.62 8.15 -4.97
N MET A 245 5.18 7.27 -5.81
CA MET A 245 6.37 7.52 -6.60
C MET A 245 6.10 7.19 -8.08
N SER A 246 6.93 7.69 -9.00
CA SER A 246 6.96 7.16 -10.37
C SER A 246 7.39 5.69 -10.34
N LEU A 247 7.13 4.94 -11.42
CA LEU A 247 7.53 3.53 -11.48
C LEU A 247 9.05 3.40 -11.37
N VAL A 248 9.80 4.25 -12.07
CA VAL A 248 11.27 4.21 -12.07
C VAL A 248 11.87 4.59 -10.71
N ASP A 249 11.26 5.53 -9.98
CA ASP A 249 11.76 5.89 -8.64
C ASP A 249 11.36 4.85 -7.59
N ALA A 250 10.19 4.24 -7.72
CA ALA A 250 9.78 3.11 -6.88
C ALA A 250 10.71 1.90 -7.07
N GLU A 251 11.09 1.60 -8.32
CA GLU A 251 12.09 0.57 -8.62
C GLU A 251 13.42 0.90 -7.98
N ALA A 252 13.91 2.13 -8.16
CA ALA A 252 15.16 2.58 -7.55
C ALA A 252 15.16 2.40 -6.03
N ALA A 253 14.07 2.76 -5.35
CA ALA A 253 13.93 2.56 -3.90
C ALA A 253 13.99 1.09 -3.51
N VAL A 254 13.23 0.21 -4.20
CA VAL A 254 13.21 -1.22 -3.92
C VAL A 254 14.56 -1.87 -4.18
N THR A 255 15.24 -1.54 -5.28
CA THR A 255 16.57 -2.08 -5.61
C THR A 255 17.63 -1.61 -4.61
N GLN A 256 17.51 -0.38 -4.10
CA GLN A 256 18.39 0.16 -3.07
C GLN A 256 18.12 -0.33 -1.64
N GLY A 257 17.05 -1.10 -1.43
CA GLY A 257 16.79 -1.74 -0.14
C GLY A 257 15.71 -1.09 0.71
N TRP A 258 15.07 -0.03 0.23
CA TRP A 258 14.03 0.68 0.98
C TRP A 258 12.75 -0.14 1.12
#